data_AF-A0A3B9BYX3-F1
#
_entry.id   AF-A0A3B9BYX3-F1
#
_cell.length_a   1.000
_cell.length_b   1.000
_cell.length_c   1.000
_cell.angle_alpha   90.00
_cell.angle_beta   90.00
_cell.angle_gamma   90.00
#
_symmetry.space_group_name_H-M   'P 1'
#
loop_
_entity.id
_entity.type
_entity.pdbx_description
1 polymer ?
#
loop_
_entity_poly.entity_id
_entity_poly.type
_entity_poly.pdbx_seq_one_letter_code
_entity_poly.pdbx_strand_id
1 'polypeptide(L)'
;QGMFLTLLLVTCIVLIRFSAVGFRFEEVHDPLQPFFINHVMYGSMLSCFIPLAAGAIFLSRKFSIQWMIAIIGLFVFVLAVYLSYSRAAWMGVIFAMGTWLFIRLKWMHQAMLVFFALVLSAVLWLSQNNTYLNYKPKFEKTIMHESLEDHIMANIQGT
;
A
#
# COMPACT_ATOMS: atom_id res chain seq x y z
N GLN A 1 -11.53 17.30 -5.34
CA GLN A 1 -10.88 17.89 -4.15
C GLN A 1 -11.34 17.23 -2.84
N GLY A 2 -12.63 16.88 -2.69
CA GLY A 2 -13.15 16.24 -1.47
C GLY A 2 -12.38 14.99 -1.01
N MET A 3 -12.12 14.03 -1.91
CA MET A 3 -11.45 12.77 -1.54
C MET A 3 -10.06 12.96 -0.92
N PHE A 4 -9.25 13.88 -1.44
CA PHE A 4 -7.91 14.17 -0.88
C PHE A 4 -8.00 14.75 0.52
N LEU A 5 -8.93 15.69 0.72
CA LEU A 5 -9.14 16.32 2.02
C LEU A 5 -9.64 15.31 3.06
N THR A 6 -10.59 14.44 2.67
CA THR A 6 -11.09 13.36 3.53
C THR A 6 -9.97 12.42 3.93
N LEU A 7 -9.15 11.97 2.98
CA LEU A 7 -8.02 11.08 3.26
C LEU A 7 -7.01 11.74 4.20
N LEU A 8 -6.71 13.02 3.99
CA LEU A 8 -5.80 13.81 4.83
C LEU A 8 -6.32 13.91 6.26
N LEU A 9 -7.61 14.21 6.46
CA LEU A 9 -8.22 14.27 7.79
C LEU A 9 -8.17 12.92 8.50
N VAL A 10 -8.54 11.84 7.81
CA VAL A 10 -8.48 10.48 8.37
C VAL A 10 -7.04 10.13 8.76
N THR A 11 -6.08 10.44 7.89
CA THR A 11 -4.65 10.21 8.14
C THR A 11 -4.17 10.96 9.38
N CYS A 12 -4.56 12.22 9.55
CA CYS A 12 -4.25 12.99 10.76
C CYS A 12 -4.84 12.37 12.03
N ILE A 13 -6.10 11.91 11.99
CA ILE A 13 -6.74 11.23 13.13
C ILE A 13 -5.99 9.94 13.49
N VAL A 14 -5.63 9.15 12.48
CA VAL A 14 -4.84 7.91 12.66
C VAL A 14 -3.48 8.23 13.28
N LEU A 15 -2.76 9.25 12.79
CA LEU A 15 -1.46 9.65 13.35
C LEU A 15 -1.56 10.10 14.81
N ILE A 16 -2.61 10.84 15.18
CA ILE A 16 -2.85 11.24 16.58
C ILE A 16 -3.09 10.01 17.46
N ARG A 17 -3.93 9.07 17.02
CA ARG A 17 -4.16 7.81 17.75
C ARG A 17 -2.89 6.97 17.86
N PHE A 18 -2.12 6.91 16.78
CA PHE A 18 -0.85 6.19 16.72
C PHE A 18 0.20 6.79 17.67
N SER A 19 0.19 8.12 17.83
CA SER A 19 1.05 8.80 18.81
C SER A 19 0.70 8.47 20.26
N ALA A 20 -0.58 8.28 20.56
CA ALA A 20 -1.05 7.90 21.90
C ALA A 20 -0.61 6.48 22.31
N VAL A 21 -0.36 5.61 21.33
CA VAL A 21 0.11 4.23 21.50
C VAL A 21 1.65 4.14 21.52
N GLY A 22 2.35 5.28 21.41
CA GLY A 22 3.80 5.33 21.55
C GLY A 22 4.59 4.75 20.36
N PHE A 23 3.99 4.71 19.17
CA PHE A 23 4.63 4.25 17.92
C PHE A 23 5.15 2.80 17.96
N ARG A 24 4.59 1.95 18.82
CA ARG A 24 4.96 0.53 18.92
C ARG A 24 4.42 -0.25 17.73
N PHE A 25 5.29 -1.04 17.10
CA PHE A 25 4.95 -1.84 15.92
C PHE A 25 3.91 -2.94 16.22
N GLU A 26 3.90 -3.47 17.45
CA GLU A 26 3.02 -4.56 17.88
C GLU A 26 1.53 -4.17 17.91
N GLU A 27 1.23 -2.87 18.07
CA GLU A 27 -0.14 -2.35 18.22
C GLU A 27 -0.55 -1.49 17.00
N VAL A 28 0.02 -1.75 15.82
CA VAL A 28 -0.29 -0.95 14.61
C VAL A 28 -1.74 -1.13 14.13
N HIS A 29 -2.40 -2.23 14.50
CA HIS A 29 -3.75 -2.53 14.03
C HIS A 29 -4.84 -1.69 14.69
N ASP A 30 -4.72 -1.43 15.99
CA ASP A 30 -5.77 -0.77 16.77
C ASP A 30 -6.01 0.70 16.38
N PRO A 31 -4.97 1.52 16.07
CA PRO A 31 -5.15 2.91 15.69
C PRO A 31 -5.79 3.11 14.31
N LEU A 32 -5.77 2.08 13.46
CA LEU A 32 -6.28 2.12 12.09
C LEU A 32 -7.79 1.90 12.01
N GLN A 33 -8.36 1.15 12.96
CA GLN A 33 -9.79 0.92 13.00
C GLN A 33 -10.55 2.18 13.49
N PRO A 34 -11.75 2.47 12.94
CA PRO A 34 -12.54 1.66 12.01
C PRO A 34 -12.27 1.93 10.51
N PHE A 35 -11.33 2.80 10.16
CA PHE A 35 -11.18 3.29 8.79
C PHE A 35 -10.43 2.32 7.88
N PHE A 36 -9.42 1.64 8.41
CA PHE A 36 -8.61 0.68 7.66
C PHE A 36 -8.50 -0.63 8.42
N ILE A 37 -8.73 -1.73 7.70
CA ILE A 37 -8.65 -3.09 8.25
C ILE A 37 -7.19 -3.51 8.43
N ASN A 38 -6.25 -2.95 7.66
CA ASN A 38 -4.85 -3.36 7.73
C ASN A 38 -3.90 -2.21 7.42
N HIS A 39 -2.73 -2.20 8.07
CA HIS A 39 -1.65 -1.25 7.82
C HIS A 39 -1.14 -1.33 6.38
N VAL A 40 -1.13 -2.52 5.77
CA VAL A 40 -0.74 -2.68 4.36
C VAL A 40 -1.73 -1.94 3.44
N MET A 41 -3.03 -2.04 3.71
CA MET A 41 -4.07 -1.36 2.93
C MET A 41 -3.97 0.17 3.08
N TYR A 42 -3.81 0.63 4.32
CA TYR A 42 -3.59 2.04 4.64
C TYR A 42 -2.37 2.62 3.91
N GLY A 43 -1.20 1.98 4.05
CA GLY A 43 0.03 2.42 3.40
C GLY A 43 -0.06 2.40 1.88
N SER A 44 -0.68 1.36 1.30
CA SER A 44 -0.84 1.26 -0.16
C SER A 44 -1.74 2.38 -0.71
N MET A 45 -2.84 2.70 -0.02
CA MET A 45 -3.71 3.79 -0.43
C MET A 45 -2.98 5.13 -0.39
N LEU A 46 -2.24 5.43 0.69
CA LEU A 46 -1.43 6.64 0.79
C LEU A 46 -0.37 6.73 -0.32
N SER A 47 0.33 5.63 -0.61
CA SER A 47 1.35 5.59 -1.69
C SER A 47 0.77 5.95 -3.06
N CYS A 48 -0.48 5.58 -3.36
CA CYS A 48 -1.15 5.97 -4.60
C CYS A 48 -1.48 7.46 -4.67
N PHE A 49 -1.76 8.11 -3.53
CA PHE A 49 -2.11 9.53 -3.47
C PHE A 49 -0.89 10.47 -3.44
N ILE A 50 0.31 9.97 -3.11
CA ILE A 50 1.57 10.74 -3.14
C ILE A 50 1.87 11.34 -4.53
N PRO A 51 1.92 10.57 -5.64
CA PRO A 51 2.17 11.15 -6.97
C PRO A 51 1.06 12.12 -7.40
N LEU A 52 -0.18 11.89 -6.97
CA LEU A 52 -1.32 12.78 -7.24
C LEU A 52 -1.17 14.11 -6.49
N ALA A 53 -0.74 14.08 -5.23
CA ALA A 53 -0.41 15.28 -4.45
C ALA A 53 0.74 16.06 -5.10
N ALA A 54 1.80 15.37 -5.52
CA ALA A 54 2.92 15.97 -6.23
C ALA A 54 2.48 16.64 -7.54
N GLY A 55 1.67 15.96 -8.37
CA GLY A 55 1.09 16.53 -9.58
C GLY A 55 0.24 17.77 -9.31
N ALA A 56 -0.56 17.76 -8.24
CA ALA A 56 -1.35 18.92 -7.82
C ALA A 56 -0.48 20.12 -7.42
N ILE A 57 0.67 19.90 -6.78
CA ILE A 57 1.64 20.97 -6.44
C ILE A 57 2.20 21.63 -7.71
N PHE A 58 2.52 20.84 -8.73
CA PHE A 58 3.06 21.36 -10.00
C PHE A 58 2.01 22.13 -10.82
N LEU A 59 0.75 21.69 -10.79
CA LEU A 59 -0.32 22.32 -11.55
C LEU A 59 -0.93 23.55 -10.86
N SER A 60 -0.85 23.60 -9.52
CA SER A 60 -1.41 24.70 -8.73
C SER A 60 -0.56 25.97 -8.82
N ARG A 61 -1.22 27.13 -8.78
CA ARG A 61 -0.53 28.41 -8.66
C ARG A 61 0.26 28.47 -7.35
N LYS A 62 1.55 28.84 -7.44
CA LYS A 62 2.43 29.01 -6.28
C LYS A 62 1.76 29.93 -5.24
N PHE A 63 1.84 29.56 -3.96
CA PHE A 63 1.24 30.26 -2.81
C PHE A 63 -0.31 30.30 -2.76
N SER A 64 -1.01 29.53 -3.59
CA SER A 64 -2.44 29.29 -3.37
C SER A 64 -2.68 28.44 -2.13
N ILE A 65 -3.83 28.61 -1.47
CA ILE A 65 -4.29 27.74 -0.37
C ILE A 65 -4.25 26.26 -0.79
N GLN A 66 -4.63 25.98 -2.04
CA GLN A 66 -4.61 24.62 -2.60
C GLN A 66 -3.18 24.06 -2.72
N TRP A 67 -2.20 24.90 -3.05
CA TRP A 67 -0.79 24.52 -3.14
C TRP A 67 -0.23 24.19 -1.75
N MET A 68 -0.59 25.00 -0.74
CA MET A 68 -0.19 24.76 0.65
C MET A 68 -0.79 23.47 1.21
N ILE A 69 -2.09 23.23 0.97
CA ILE A 69 -2.77 21.97 1.37
C ILE A 69 -2.11 20.76 0.70
N ALA A 70 -1.75 20.86 -0.57
CA ALA A 70 -1.10 19.77 -1.29
C ALA A 70 0.30 19.45 -0.74
N ILE A 71 1.10 20.47 -0.37
CA ILE A 71 2.42 20.27 0.26
C ILE A 71 2.30 19.65 1.64
N ILE A 72 1.40 20.18 2.48
CA ILE A 72 1.18 19.64 3.83
C ILE A 72 0.70 18.20 3.72
N GLY A 73 -0.26 17.92 2.83
CA GLY A 73 -0.76 16.58 2.60
C GLY A 73 0.32 15.61 2.10
N LEU A 74 1.18 16.05 1.19
CA LEU A 74 2.32 15.25 0.73
C LEU A 74 3.24 14.86 1.90
N PHE A 75 3.60 15.83 2.76
CA PHE A 75 4.46 15.58 3.91
C PHE A 75 3.81 14.61 4.90
N VAL A 76 2.53 14.83 5.22
CA VAL A 76 1.74 13.96 6.10
C VAL A 76 1.65 12.54 5.53
N PHE A 77 1.42 12.38 4.23
CA PHE A 77 1.33 11.05 3.60
C PHE A 77 2.65 10.31 3.61
N VAL A 78 3.77 10.99 3.35
CA VAL A 78 5.10 10.36 3.43
C VAL A 78 5.41 9.90 4.86
N LEU A 79 5.11 10.75 5.85
CA LEU A 79 5.30 10.40 7.27
C LEU A 79 4.38 9.23 7.69
N ALA A 80 3.13 9.24 7.23
CA ALA A 80 2.18 8.17 7.49
C ALA A 80 2.59 6.83 6.84
N VAL A 81 3.12 6.85 5.62
CA VAL A 81 3.69 5.66 4.96
C VAL A 81 4.89 5.14 5.72
N TYR A 82 5.77 6.03 6.20
CA TYR A 82 6.91 5.66 7.05
C TYR A 82 6.46 4.88 8.28
N LEU A 83 5.49 5.45 9.01
CA LEU A 83 4.94 4.89 10.25
C LEU A 83 4.08 3.64 10.03
N SER A 84 3.62 3.41 8.81
CA SER A 84 2.83 2.22 8.45
C SER A 84 3.68 0.94 8.35
N TYR A 85 5.02 1.02 8.39
CA TYR A 85 5.97 -0.12 8.33
C TYR A 85 5.76 -1.13 7.17
N SER A 86 4.98 -0.78 6.14
CA SER A 86 4.68 -1.66 5.02
C SER A 86 5.78 -1.57 3.96
N ARG A 87 6.58 -2.64 3.81
CA ARG A 87 7.63 -2.75 2.77
C ARG A 87 7.09 -2.46 1.36
N ALA A 88 5.87 -2.90 1.07
CA ALA A 88 5.21 -2.64 -0.20
C ALA A 88 4.87 -1.14 -0.41
N ALA A 89 4.49 -0.44 0.66
CA ALA A 89 4.18 1.00 0.58
C ALA A 89 5.42 1.82 0.22
N TRP A 90 6.58 1.49 0.79
CA TRP A 90 7.88 2.08 0.44
C TRP A 90 8.24 1.86 -1.03
N MET A 91 8.04 0.66 -1.55
CA MET A 91 8.24 0.38 -2.98
C MET A 91 7.31 1.23 -3.86
N GLY A 92 6.07 1.47 -3.41
CA GLY A 92 5.13 2.38 -4.08
C GLY A 92 5.64 3.83 -4.15
N VAL A 93 6.26 4.35 -3.09
CA VAL A 93 6.85 5.70 -3.08
C VAL A 93 8.04 5.78 -4.02
N ILE A 94 8.92 4.77 -4.02
CA ILE A 94 10.06 4.70 -4.95
C ILE A 94 9.56 4.64 -6.40
N PHE A 95 8.54 3.84 -6.67
CA PHE A 95 7.90 3.76 -7.98
C PHE A 95 7.30 5.10 -8.41
N ALA A 96 6.61 5.80 -7.51
CA ALA A 96 6.08 7.15 -7.76
C ALA A 96 7.20 8.16 -8.09
N MET A 97 8.33 8.09 -7.40
CA MET A 97 9.49 8.94 -7.71
C MET A 97 10.10 8.60 -9.07
N GLY A 98 10.22 7.31 -9.40
CA GLY A 98 10.70 6.85 -10.71
C GLY A 98 9.81 7.31 -11.86
N THR A 99 8.49 7.17 -11.71
CA THR A 99 7.52 7.65 -12.72
C THR A 99 7.61 9.16 -12.94
N TRP A 100 7.75 9.95 -11.87
CA TRP A 100 7.96 11.40 -11.99
C TRP A 100 9.22 11.74 -12.80
N LEU A 101 10.33 11.03 -12.56
CA LEU A 101 11.58 11.23 -13.29
C LEU A 101 11.43 10.89 -14.78
N PHE A 102 10.75 9.79 -15.11
CA PHE A 102 10.46 9.40 -16.49
C PHE A 102 9.54 10.40 -17.22
N ILE A 103 8.55 10.97 -16.52
CA ILE A 103 7.69 12.03 -17.06
C ILE A 103 8.54 13.26 -17.40
N ARG A 104 9.42 13.68 -16.48
CA ARG A 104 10.29 14.86 -16.70
C ARG A 104 11.24 14.67 -17.88
N LEU A 105 11.78 13.46 -18.05
CA LEU A 105 12.67 13.11 -19.15
C LEU A 105 11.92 12.88 -20.48
N LYS A 106 10.58 12.94 -20.51
CA LYS A 106 9.72 12.62 -21.66
C LYS A 106 9.93 11.20 -22.21
N TRP A 107 10.53 10.30 -21.43
CA TRP A 107 10.83 8.92 -21.82
C TRP A 107 9.71 7.94 -21.47
N MET A 108 8.56 8.45 -21.03
CA MET A 108 7.43 7.65 -20.58
C MET A 108 6.93 6.66 -21.64
N HIS A 109 6.92 7.03 -22.92
CA HIS A 109 6.50 6.14 -24.00
C HIS A 109 7.43 4.92 -24.14
N GLN A 110 8.75 5.14 -24.08
CA GLN A 110 9.74 4.07 -24.13
C GLN A 110 9.70 3.20 -22.88
N ALA A 111 9.57 3.81 -21.70
CA ALA A 111 9.44 3.10 -20.44
C ALA A 111 8.20 2.19 -20.41
N MET A 112 7.06 2.65 -20.94
CA MET A 112 5.85 1.83 -21.07
C MET A 112 6.06 0.66 -22.02
N LEU A 113 6.67 0.87 -23.19
CA LEU A 113 6.98 -0.20 -24.13
C LEU A 113 7.89 -1.27 -23.51
N VAL A 114 8.95 -0.86 -22.82
CA VAL A 114 9.88 -1.78 -22.12
C VAL A 114 9.13 -2.55 -21.03
N PHE A 115 8.28 -1.87 -20.25
CA PHE A 115 7.49 -2.53 -19.20
C PHE A 115 6.56 -3.61 -19.78
N PHE A 116 5.79 -3.29 -20.81
CA PHE A 116 4.89 -4.27 -21.44
C PHE A 116 5.66 -5.40 -22.12
N ALA A 117 6.78 -5.10 -22.77
CA ALA A 117 7.65 -6.12 -23.36
C ALA A 117 8.21 -7.07 -22.30
N LEU A 118 8.65 -6.55 -21.15
CA LEU A 118 9.15 -7.34 -20.03
C LEU A 118 8.05 -8.22 -19.44
N VAL A 119 6.87 -7.67 -19.16
CA VAL A 119 5.72 -8.45 -18.65
C VAL A 119 5.33 -9.54 -19.64
N LEU A 120 5.24 -9.23 -20.93
CA LEU A 120 4.92 -10.20 -21.97
C LEU A 120 5.98 -11.30 -22.04
N SER A 121 7.27 -10.95 -21.98
CA SER A 121 8.37 -11.92 -21.96
C SER A 121 8.30 -12.85 -20.74
N ALA A 122 7.99 -12.30 -19.56
CA ALA A 122 7.84 -13.08 -18.34
C ALA A 122 6.65 -14.04 -18.44
N VAL A 123 5.51 -13.59 -18.97
CA VAL A 123 4.32 -14.43 -19.20
C VAL A 123 4.60 -15.53 -20.21
N LEU A 124 5.27 -15.22 -21.32
CA LEU A 124 5.66 -16.21 -22.32
C LEU A 124 6.65 -17.24 -21.75
N TRP A 125 7.59 -16.80 -20.92
CA TRP A 125 8.53 -17.68 -20.22
C TRP A 125 7.84 -18.60 -19.21
N LEU A 126 6.89 -18.08 -18.43
CA LEU A 126 6.07 -18.86 -17.50
C LEU A 126 5.15 -19.86 -18.23
N SER A 127 4.66 -19.48 -19.42
CA SER A 127 3.81 -20.30 -20.28
C SER A 127 4.60 -21.40 -20.99
N GLN A 128 5.85 -21.11 -21.40
CA GLN A 128 6.73 -22.13 -21.94
C GLN A 128 6.93 -23.26 -20.91
N ASN A 129 6.70 -24.49 -21.36
CA ASN A 129 6.82 -25.73 -20.58
C ASN A 129 5.91 -25.86 -19.34
N ASN A 130 4.79 -25.12 -19.27
CA ASN A 130 3.89 -25.13 -18.10
C ASN A 130 4.65 -24.94 -16.77
N THR A 131 5.71 -24.14 -16.78
CA THR A 131 6.62 -23.97 -15.64
C THR A 131 5.88 -23.42 -14.40
N TYR A 132 4.73 -22.78 -14.60
CA TYR A 132 3.79 -22.41 -13.53
C TYR A 132 3.34 -23.60 -12.65
N LEU A 133 3.24 -24.82 -13.21
CA LEU A 133 2.90 -26.03 -12.44
C LEU A 133 4.01 -26.46 -11.47
N ASN A 134 5.27 -26.14 -11.78
CA ASN A 134 6.41 -26.44 -10.91
C ASN A 134 6.46 -25.55 -9.66
N TYR A 135 5.76 -24.41 -9.68
CA TYR A 135 5.61 -23.52 -8.53
C TYR A 135 4.34 -23.81 -7.70
N LYS A 136 3.60 -24.87 -8.02
CA LYS A 136 2.46 -25.30 -7.20
C LYS A 136 2.98 -25.66 -5.80
N PRO A 137 2.44 -25.08 -4.72
CA PRO A 137 2.80 -25.52 -3.38
C PRO A 137 2.50 -27.01 -3.25
N LYS A 138 3.52 -27.83 -2.97
CA LYS A 138 3.30 -29.22 -2.58
C LYS A 138 2.66 -29.22 -1.20
N PHE A 139 1.33 -29.28 -1.15
CA PHE A 139 0.59 -29.54 0.08
C PHE A 139 0.75 -31.02 0.48
N GLU A 140 1.98 -31.47 0.70
CA GLU A 140 2.29 -32.85 1.09
C GLU A 140 1.93 -33.10 2.57
N LYS A 141 1.63 -32.01 3.31
CA LYS A 141 0.87 -32.05 4.55
C LYS A 141 -0.25 -31.03 4.49
N THR A 142 -1.43 -31.47 4.05
CA THR A 142 -2.65 -30.92 4.63
C THR A 142 -2.69 -31.46 6.05
N ILE A 143 -2.18 -30.70 7.03
CA ILE A 143 -2.61 -30.91 8.42
C ILE A 143 -4.05 -30.39 8.46
N MET A 144 -4.97 -31.16 7.87
CA MET A 144 -6.35 -31.11 8.28
C MET A 144 -6.28 -31.47 9.76
N HIS A 145 -6.65 -30.56 10.64
CA HIS A 145 -6.95 -30.97 12.01
C HIS A 145 -8.15 -31.91 11.86
N GLU A 146 -7.90 -33.23 11.97
CA GLU A 146 -8.88 -34.26 11.61
C GLU A 146 -10.10 -34.31 12.54
N SER A 147 -10.16 -33.49 13.58
CA SER A 147 -11.22 -33.59 14.56
C SER A 147 -12.07 -32.31 14.58
N LEU A 148 -13.25 -32.41 13.96
CA LEU A 148 -14.40 -31.55 14.27
C LEU A 148 -14.75 -31.61 15.78
N GLU A 149 -14.37 -32.72 16.44
CA GLU A 149 -14.52 -32.94 17.87
C GLU A 149 -13.77 -31.91 18.71
N ASP A 150 -12.52 -31.54 18.36
CA ASP A 150 -11.75 -30.51 19.07
C ASP A 150 -12.40 -29.13 18.95
N HIS A 151 -13.01 -28.83 17.79
CA HIS A 151 -13.76 -27.59 17.58
C HIS A 151 -15.07 -27.55 18.36
N ILE A 152 -15.76 -28.68 18.51
CA ILE A 152 -17.00 -28.77 19.31
C ILE A 152 -16.67 -28.75 20.80
N MET A 153 -15.62 -29.45 21.23
CA MET A 153 -15.19 -29.52 22.62
C MET A 153 -14.72 -28.16 23.14
N ALA A 154 -14.01 -27.38 22.31
CA ALA A 154 -13.57 -26.02 22.66
C ALA A 154 -14.74 -25.04 22.91
N ASN A 155 -15.86 -25.22 22.21
CA ASN A 155 -17.05 -24.39 22.42
C ASN A 155 -17.83 -24.80 23.68
N ILE A 156 -17.85 -26.09 24.03
CA ILE A 156 -18.58 -26.63 25.19
C ILE A 156 -17.80 -26.42 26.50
N GLN A 157 -16.46 -26.47 26.46
CA GLN A 157 -15.63 -26.20 27.64
C GLN A 157 -15.44 -24.71 27.94
N GLY A 158 -15.82 -23.82 27.01
CA GLY A 158 -15.69 -22.36 27.13
C GLY A 158 -16.90 -21.64 27.76
N THR A 159 -17.91 -22.36 28.23
CA THR A 159 -19.07 -21.85 29.00
C THR A 159 -19.17 -22.56 30.33
#